data_AF-A0A1D2MSZ6-F1
#
_entry.id   AF-A0A1D2MSZ6-F1
#
_cell.length_a   1.000
_cell.length_b   1.000
_cell.length_c   1.000
_cell.angle_alpha   90.00
_cell.angle_beta   90.00
_cell.angle_gamma   90.00
#
_symmetry.space_group_name_H-M   'P 1'
#
loop_
_entity.id
_entity.type
_entity.pdbx_description
1 polymer ?
#
loop_
_entity_poly.entity_id
_entity_poly.type
_entity_poly.pdbx_seq_one_letter_code
_entity_poly.pdbx_strand_id
1 'polypeptide(L)'
;MLNTSGPVQKMDPLNNLQVAIKNNIDVLYFACVIPMHVYFTEDGQMDKRIFLSTWKEIPTQNEVQYNLSNMTHNSDTVVQKMQQNNVFTIAKRNVEGQDMLYQSIKLTNNVWVLTEIKIPPGGSLFTLSVKSVTVDVAPGVYQAYENILRS
;
A
#
# COMPACT_ATOMS: atom_id res chain seq x y z
N MET A 1 -6.01 10.12 14.94
CA MET A 1 -6.40 9.90 13.53
C MET A 1 -6.24 11.21 12.77
N LEU A 2 -5.65 11.19 11.57
CA LEU A 2 -5.61 12.36 10.69
C LEU A 2 -7.03 12.66 10.20
N ASN A 3 -7.43 13.93 10.20
CA ASN A 3 -8.69 14.33 9.59
C ASN A 3 -8.48 14.48 8.07
N THR A 4 -9.13 13.62 7.29
CA THR A 4 -9.07 13.62 5.82
C THR A 4 -10.40 14.02 5.16
N SER A 5 -11.27 14.74 5.88
CA SER A 5 -12.58 15.19 5.39
C SER A 5 -12.57 16.55 4.68
N GLY A 6 -11.39 17.04 4.29
CA GLY A 6 -11.22 18.34 3.64
C GLY A 6 -11.62 18.33 2.16
N PRO A 7 -11.51 19.48 1.47
CA PRO A 7 -11.68 19.57 0.03
C PRO A 7 -10.73 18.62 -0.72
N VAL A 8 -11.21 18.00 -1.79
CA VAL A 8 -10.44 17.03 -2.58
C VAL A 8 -10.07 17.65 -3.92
N GLN A 9 -8.77 17.60 -4.24
CA GLN A 9 -8.23 17.96 -5.54
C GLN A 9 -7.19 16.91 -5.95
N LYS A 10 -7.25 16.45 -7.20
CA LYS A 10 -6.23 15.52 -7.74
C LYS A 10 -4.90 16.26 -7.88
N MET A 11 -3.84 15.63 -7.40
CA MET A 11 -2.46 16.12 -7.47
C MET A 11 -1.59 15.18 -8.32
N ASP A 12 -0.42 15.68 -8.74
CA ASP A 12 0.64 14.89 -9.35
C ASP A 12 1.99 15.26 -8.70
N PRO A 13 2.67 14.33 -7.97
CA PRO A 13 2.22 12.99 -7.63
C PRO A 13 0.96 12.99 -6.74
N LEU A 14 0.22 11.87 -6.71
CA LEU A 14 -1.10 11.75 -6.07
C LEU A 14 -1.12 12.17 -4.59
N ASN A 15 -0.01 11.93 -3.88
CA ASN A 15 0.19 12.20 -2.46
C ASN A 15 1.00 13.49 -2.20
N ASN A 16 1.10 14.38 -3.19
CA ASN A 16 1.71 15.70 -3.02
C ASN A 16 0.80 16.60 -2.19
N LEU A 17 1.35 17.21 -1.14
CA LEU A 17 0.68 18.18 -0.30
C LEU A 17 1.37 19.53 -0.43
N GLN A 18 0.64 20.53 -0.93
CA GLN A 18 1.07 21.92 -0.95
C GLN A 18 0.67 22.60 0.36
N VAL A 19 1.63 23.27 1.00
CA VAL A 19 1.46 23.88 2.32
C VAL A 19 1.84 25.35 2.27
N ALA A 20 1.00 26.19 2.87
CA ALA A 20 1.29 27.59 3.13
C ALA A 20 1.32 27.82 4.65
N ILE A 21 2.39 28.42 5.16
CA ILE A 21 2.55 28.81 6.57
C ILE A 21 2.70 30.32 6.65
N LYS A 22 1.77 30.99 7.33
CA LYS A 22 1.80 32.44 7.55
C LYS A 22 2.33 32.77 8.94
N ASN A 23 3.27 33.71 9.03
CA ASN A 23 3.69 34.33 10.29
C ASN A 23 3.50 35.87 10.22
N ASN A 24 4.06 36.60 11.18
CA ASN A 24 3.98 38.06 11.25
C ASN A 24 4.94 38.80 10.28
N ILE A 25 5.78 38.06 9.54
CA ILE A 25 6.72 38.59 8.54
C ILE A 25 6.17 38.33 7.13
N ASP A 26 5.85 37.07 6.78
CA ASP A 26 5.41 36.68 5.43
C ASP A 26 4.64 35.34 5.43
N VAL A 27 4.22 34.90 4.23
CA VAL A 27 3.69 33.56 3.93
C VAL A 27 4.74 32.72 3.21
N LEU A 28 5.10 31.59 3.82
CA LEU A 28 6.03 30.62 3.27
C LEU A 28 5.27 29.48 2.59
N TYR A 29 5.72 29.08 1.41
CA TYR A 29 5.12 27.99 0.64
C TYR A 29 6.13 26.86 0.46
N PHE A 30 5.68 25.62 0.66
CA PHE A 30 6.44 24.43 0.29
C PHE A 30 5.50 23.31 -0.13
N ALA A 31 6.09 22.26 -0.72
CA ALA A 31 5.37 21.03 -1.01
C ALA A 31 6.12 19.85 -0.41
N CYS A 32 5.39 18.84 0.03
CA CYS A 32 5.95 17.57 0.48
C CYS A 32 5.11 16.40 -0.02
N VAL A 33 5.76 15.23 -0.13
CA VAL A 33 5.08 13.99 -0.50
C VAL A 33 4.73 13.24 0.77
N ILE A 34 3.44 13.00 0.99
CA ILE A 34 2.97 12.27 2.18
C ILE A 34 3.13 10.77 1.94
N PRO A 35 3.84 10.03 2.80
CA PRO A 35 3.97 8.58 2.64
C PRO A 35 2.60 7.90 2.62
N MET A 36 2.33 7.08 1.59
CA MET A 36 0.98 6.54 1.35
C MET A 36 0.43 5.71 2.53
N HIS A 37 1.29 5.03 3.29
CA HIS A 37 0.86 4.23 4.45
C HIS A 37 0.16 5.04 5.55
N VAL A 38 0.39 6.36 5.60
CA VAL A 38 -0.30 7.27 6.51
C VAL A 38 -1.80 7.31 6.25
N TYR A 39 -2.23 6.99 5.03
CA TYR A 39 -3.64 6.94 4.64
C TYR A 39 -4.28 5.55 4.79
N PHE A 40 -3.55 4.54 5.30
CA PHE A 40 -4.09 3.20 5.51
C PHE A 40 -4.91 3.14 6.80
N THR A 41 -6.14 2.64 6.73
CA THR A 41 -7.09 2.67 7.84
C THR A 41 -7.11 1.35 8.63
N GLU A 42 -7.46 1.44 9.90
CA GLU A 42 -7.54 0.28 10.82
C GLU A 42 -8.67 -0.69 10.43
N ASP A 43 -9.69 -0.23 9.72
CA ASP A 43 -10.78 -1.06 9.17
C ASP A 43 -10.45 -1.64 7.77
N GLY A 44 -9.16 -1.77 7.46
CA GLY A 44 -8.65 -2.32 6.19
C GLY A 44 -8.60 -3.84 6.11
N GLN A 45 -9.03 -4.56 7.14
CA GLN A 45 -9.07 -6.02 7.13
C GLN A 45 -10.31 -6.53 6.39
N MET A 46 -10.11 -7.16 5.23
CA MET A 46 -11.18 -7.74 4.44
C MET A 46 -11.49 -9.19 4.84
N ASP A 47 -12.76 -9.61 4.76
CA ASP A 47 -13.09 -11.04 4.88
C ASP A 47 -12.51 -11.84 3.71
N LYS A 48 -12.10 -13.09 3.98
CA LYS A 48 -11.45 -13.96 2.98
C LYS A 48 -12.33 -14.24 1.75
N ARG A 49 -13.65 -14.40 1.92
CA ARG A 49 -14.56 -14.65 0.79
C ARG A 49 -14.69 -13.39 -0.06
N ILE A 50 -14.81 -12.23 0.59
CA ILE A 50 -14.88 -10.92 -0.07
C ILE A 50 -13.58 -10.65 -0.84
N PHE A 51 -12.42 -10.90 -0.24
CA PHE A 51 -11.13 -10.77 -0.91
C PHE A 51 -11.07 -11.56 -2.21
N LEU A 52 -11.46 -12.85 -2.16
CA LEU A 52 -11.42 -13.72 -3.34
C LEU A 52 -12.39 -13.28 -4.44
N SER A 53 -13.59 -12.79 -4.09
CA SER A 53 -14.52 -12.25 -5.09
C SER A 53 -13.99 -10.96 -5.71
N THR A 54 -13.54 -10.01 -4.88
CA THR A 54 -13.03 -8.70 -5.34
C THR A 54 -11.77 -8.85 -6.17
N TRP A 55 -10.86 -9.76 -5.82
CA TRP A 55 -9.65 -10.04 -6.61
C TRP A 55 -9.95 -10.52 -8.03
N LYS A 56 -11.00 -11.34 -8.19
CA LYS A 56 -11.46 -11.86 -9.48
C LYS A 56 -12.24 -10.82 -10.28
N GLU A 57 -12.97 -9.95 -9.60
CA GLU A 57 -13.79 -8.91 -10.23
C GLU A 57 -12.95 -7.75 -10.77
N ILE A 58 -11.87 -7.36 -10.08
CA ILE A 58 -10.95 -6.34 -10.57
C ILE A 58 -10.25 -6.85 -11.85
N PRO A 59 -10.41 -6.15 -13.00
CA PRO A 59 -9.80 -6.54 -14.27
C PRO A 59 -8.29 -6.72 -14.17
N THR A 60 -7.72 -7.72 -14.84
CA THR A 60 -6.27 -7.96 -14.83
C THR A 60 -5.46 -6.79 -15.39
N GLN A 61 -6.05 -5.97 -16.30
CA GLN A 61 -5.40 -4.75 -16.79
C GLN A 61 -5.19 -3.68 -15.68
N ASN A 62 -5.90 -3.78 -14.56
CA ASN A 62 -5.73 -2.94 -13.39
C ASN A 62 -4.74 -3.53 -12.37
N GLU A 63 -4.13 -4.68 -12.68
CA GLU A 63 -3.03 -5.23 -11.90
C GLU A 63 -1.72 -4.58 -12.34
N VAL A 64 -1.01 -3.99 -11.38
CA VAL A 64 0.33 -3.45 -11.61
C VAL A 64 1.32 -4.24 -10.77
N GLN A 65 2.38 -4.72 -11.41
CA GLN A 65 3.42 -5.52 -10.76
C GLN A 65 4.69 -4.70 -10.56
N TYR A 66 5.28 -4.84 -9.38
CA TYR A 66 6.52 -4.20 -8.98
C TYR A 66 7.48 -5.23 -8.40
N ASN A 67 8.77 -4.88 -8.40
CA ASN A 67 9.82 -5.68 -7.79
C ASN A 67 10.42 -4.94 -6.61
N LEU A 68 10.49 -5.62 -5.46
CA LEU A 68 11.14 -5.15 -4.25
C LEU A 68 12.50 -5.86 -4.14
N SER A 69 13.57 -5.19 -4.54
CA SER A 69 14.92 -5.75 -4.57
C SER A 69 15.65 -5.59 -3.23
N ASN A 70 16.59 -6.49 -2.95
CA ASN A 70 17.43 -6.48 -1.74
C ASN A 70 16.61 -6.57 -0.44
N MET A 71 15.53 -7.35 -0.46
CA MET A 71 14.75 -7.68 0.73
C MET A 71 15.42 -8.81 1.51
N THR A 72 15.38 -8.75 2.83
CA THR A 72 16.02 -9.72 3.73
C THR A 72 15.03 -10.39 4.69
N HIS A 73 13.77 -9.98 4.65
CA HIS A 73 12.74 -10.45 5.59
C HIS A 73 12.13 -11.77 5.14
N ASN A 74 11.90 -12.70 6.06
CA ASN A 74 11.05 -13.85 5.76
C ASN A 74 9.56 -13.43 5.75
N SER A 75 8.69 -14.35 5.33
CA SER A 75 7.26 -14.09 5.22
C SER A 75 6.61 -13.68 6.54
N ASP A 76 7.03 -14.24 7.68
CA ASP A 76 6.45 -13.91 8.99
C ASP A 76 6.81 -12.48 9.42
N THR A 77 8.06 -12.05 9.20
CA THR A 77 8.48 -10.67 9.45
C THR A 77 7.73 -9.70 8.53
N VAL A 78 7.53 -10.04 7.26
CA VAL A 78 6.72 -9.23 6.33
C VAL A 78 5.30 -9.08 6.87
N VAL A 79 4.65 -10.17 7.28
CA VAL A 79 3.29 -10.12 7.86
C VAL A 79 3.24 -9.19 9.08
N GLN A 80 4.19 -9.30 10.00
CA GLN A 80 4.21 -8.47 11.22
C GLN A 80 4.40 -6.98 10.92
N LYS A 81 5.38 -6.61 10.08
CA LYS A 81 5.64 -5.21 9.73
C LYS A 81 4.47 -4.58 8.97
N MET A 82 3.87 -5.34 8.07
CA MET A 82 2.69 -4.92 7.30
C MET A 82 1.49 -4.68 8.23
N GLN A 83 1.23 -5.61 9.14
CA GLN A 83 0.12 -5.50 10.10
C GLN A 83 0.23 -4.26 11.01
N GLN A 84 1.45 -3.88 11.41
CA GLN A 84 1.70 -2.66 12.20
C GLN A 84 1.41 -1.36 11.43
N ASN A 85 1.27 -1.44 10.10
CA ASN A 85 1.01 -0.32 9.22
C ASN A 85 -0.35 -0.45 8.53
N ASN A 86 -1.32 -1.14 9.13
CA ASN A 86 -2.68 -1.31 8.58
C ASN A 86 -2.72 -2.00 7.19
N VAL A 87 -1.77 -2.92 6.95
CA VAL A 87 -1.77 -3.83 5.80
C VAL A 87 -2.05 -5.24 6.32
N PHE A 88 -3.24 -5.77 6.01
CA PHE A 88 -3.77 -6.96 6.68
C PHE A 88 -3.59 -8.20 5.82
N THR A 89 -2.90 -9.22 6.35
CA THR A 89 -2.71 -10.49 5.63
C THR A 89 -3.96 -11.36 5.75
N ILE A 90 -4.63 -11.62 4.63
CA ILE A 90 -5.89 -12.38 4.54
C ILE A 90 -5.62 -13.87 4.34
N ALA A 91 -4.57 -14.21 3.60
CA ALA A 91 -4.13 -15.58 3.42
C ALA A 91 -2.61 -15.65 3.20
N LYS A 92 -2.02 -16.73 3.71
CA LYS A 92 -0.65 -17.15 3.42
C LYS A 92 -0.70 -18.52 2.74
N ARG A 93 0.02 -18.68 1.64
CA ARG A 93 0.19 -19.94 0.91
C ARG A 93 1.66 -20.18 0.64
N ASN A 94 2.06 -21.44 0.62
CA ASN A 94 3.36 -21.83 0.10
C ASN A 94 3.12 -22.62 -1.19
N VAL A 95 3.72 -22.17 -2.29
CA VAL A 95 3.59 -22.78 -3.62
C VAL A 95 5.00 -22.98 -4.16
N GLU A 96 5.40 -24.23 -4.38
CA GLU A 96 6.74 -24.57 -4.89
C GLU A 96 7.89 -23.95 -4.05
N GLY A 97 7.70 -23.86 -2.73
CA GLY A 97 8.67 -23.27 -1.81
C GLY A 97 8.64 -21.73 -1.76
N GLN A 98 7.79 -21.08 -2.55
CA GLN A 98 7.59 -19.62 -2.52
C GLN A 98 6.43 -19.28 -1.59
N ASP A 99 6.64 -18.33 -0.68
CA ASP A 99 5.57 -17.81 0.16
C ASP A 99 4.80 -16.73 -0.61
N MET A 100 3.48 -16.91 -0.65
CA MET A 100 2.51 -16.01 -1.27
C MET A 100 1.65 -15.42 -0.17
N LEU A 101 1.72 -14.10 0.03
CA LEU A 101 0.87 -13.38 0.99
C LEU A 101 -0.17 -12.56 0.24
N TYR A 102 -1.43 -12.78 0.56
CA TYR A 102 -2.57 -12.05 0.03
C TYR A 102 -3.00 -11.04 1.08
N GLN A 103 -2.98 -9.75 0.76
CA GLN A 103 -3.19 -8.69 1.75
C GLN A 103 -4.21 -7.65 1.28
N SER A 104 -4.93 -7.05 2.22
CA SER A 104 -5.89 -5.98 1.97
C SER A 104 -5.49 -4.70 2.66
N ILE A 105 -5.81 -3.58 2.01
CA ILE A 105 -5.61 -2.22 2.48
C ILE A 105 -6.88 -1.43 2.14
N LYS A 106 -7.32 -0.60 3.07
CA LYS A 106 -8.34 0.41 2.81
C LYS A 106 -7.74 1.79 3.05
N LEU A 107 -7.95 2.70 2.10
CA LEU A 107 -7.52 4.08 2.22
C LEU A 107 -8.59 4.93 2.91
N THR A 108 -8.19 6.06 3.49
CA THR A 108 -9.10 7.01 4.16
C THR A 108 -10.22 7.56 3.26
N ASN A 109 -10.08 7.49 1.93
CA ASN A 109 -11.13 7.84 0.96
C ASN A 109 -11.99 6.63 0.55
N ASN A 110 -11.93 5.51 1.28
CA ASN A 110 -12.63 4.25 1.05
C ASN A 110 -12.20 3.44 -0.18
N VAL A 111 -11.11 3.82 -0.85
CA VAL A 111 -10.54 2.98 -1.91
C VAL A 111 -9.93 1.72 -1.29
N TRP A 112 -10.32 0.56 -1.82
CA TRP A 112 -9.71 -0.72 -1.50
C TRP A 112 -8.53 -1.01 -2.42
N VAL A 113 -7.46 -1.53 -1.83
CA VAL A 113 -6.30 -2.05 -2.55
C VAL A 113 -6.05 -3.46 -2.08
N LEU A 114 -5.93 -4.39 -3.02
CA LEU A 114 -5.58 -5.77 -2.77
C LEU A 114 -4.17 -6.01 -3.28
N THR A 115 -3.36 -6.74 -2.53
CA THR A 115 -2.00 -7.09 -2.95
C THR A 115 -1.74 -8.58 -2.86
N GLU A 116 -0.85 -9.03 -3.71
CA GLU A 116 -0.18 -10.33 -3.60
C GLU A 116 1.33 -10.05 -3.55
N ILE A 117 2.00 -10.51 -2.49
CA ILE A 117 3.46 -10.47 -2.42
C ILE A 117 4.01 -11.88 -2.45
N LYS A 118 4.91 -12.11 -3.41
CA LYS A 118 5.63 -13.36 -3.64
C LYS A 118 7.04 -13.25 -3.08
N ILE A 119 7.39 -14.15 -2.18
CA ILE A 119 8.67 -14.21 -1.47
C ILE A 119 9.36 -15.53 -1.86
N PRO A 120 10.43 -15.49 -2.67
CA PRO A 120 11.16 -16.69 -3.08
C PRO A 120 11.97 -17.29 -1.92
N PRO A 121 12.22 -18.60 -1.93
CA PRO A 121 13.03 -19.26 -0.90
C PRO A 121 14.47 -18.76 -0.96
N GLY A 122 14.93 -18.12 0.12
CA GLY A 122 16.30 -17.58 0.22
C GLY A 122 16.63 -16.44 -0.75
N GLY A 123 15.65 -15.96 -1.53
CA GLY A 123 15.83 -14.87 -2.49
C GLY A 123 15.49 -13.51 -1.87
N SER A 124 16.07 -12.46 -2.45
CA SER A 124 15.91 -11.07 -1.98
C SER A 124 15.05 -10.21 -2.92
N LEU A 125 14.51 -10.78 -3.98
CA LEU A 125 13.65 -10.11 -4.95
C LEU A 125 12.21 -10.54 -4.72
N PHE A 126 11.41 -9.69 -4.07
CA PHE A 126 9.98 -9.97 -3.91
C PHE A 126 9.22 -9.37 -5.08
N THR A 127 8.19 -10.06 -5.55
CA THR A 127 7.25 -9.52 -6.54
C THR A 127 6.00 -9.07 -5.82
N LEU A 128 5.61 -7.81 -5.99
CA LEU A 128 4.40 -7.22 -5.44
C LEU A 128 3.42 -6.95 -6.58
N SER A 129 2.29 -7.66 -6.61
CA SER A 129 1.15 -7.32 -7.45
C SER A 129 0.18 -6.44 -6.66
N VAL A 130 -0.25 -5.34 -7.26
CA VAL A 130 -1.23 -4.41 -6.68
C VAL A 130 -2.45 -4.35 -7.59
N LYS A 131 -3.64 -4.59 -7.03
CA LYS A 131 -4.93 -4.47 -7.70
C LYS A 131 -5.81 -3.44 -6.99
N SER A 132 -6.40 -2.54 -7.77
CA SER A 132 -7.47 -1.64 -7.32
C SER A 132 -8.35 -1.22 -8.50
N VAL A 133 -9.58 -0.80 -8.21
CA VAL A 133 -10.41 -0.10 -9.20
C VAL A 133 -9.75 1.24 -9.59
N THR A 134 -9.03 1.88 -8.65
CA THR A 134 -8.29 3.13 -8.88
C THR A 134 -6.81 2.82 -9.05
N VAL A 135 -6.35 2.63 -10.30
CA VAL A 135 -4.97 2.20 -10.61
C VAL A 135 -3.90 3.21 -10.16
N ASP A 136 -4.23 4.52 -10.16
CA ASP A 136 -3.31 5.61 -9.80
C ASP A 136 -2.73 5.51 -8.36
N VAL A 137 -3.32 4.68 -7.48
CA VAL A 137 -2.80 4.46 -6.12
C VAL A 137 -1.61 3.50 -6.08
N ALA A 138 -1.42 2.68 -7.12
CA ALA A 138 -0.45 1.59 -7.11
C ALA A 138 1.00 2.04 -6.88
N PRO A 139 1.51 3.14 -7.49
CA PRO A 139 2.86 3.63 -7.22
C PRO A 139 3.08 4.04 -5.76
N GLY A 140 2.08 4.69 -5.15
CA GLY A 140 2.15 5.09 -3.74
C GLY A 140 2.13 3.89 -2.79
N VAL A 141 1.33 2.87 -3.11
CA VAL A 141 1.30 1.61 -2.34
C VAL A 141 2.63 0.87 -2.46
N TYR A 142 3.20 0.78 -3.67
CA TYR A 142 4.54 0.22 -3.86
C TYR A 142 5.61 0.92 -3.02
N GLN A 143 5.64 2.26 -3.04
CA GLN A 143 6.57 3.04 -2.23
C GLN A 143 6.35 2.83 -0.72
N ALA A 144 5.09 2.68 -0.28
CA ALA A 144 4.79 2.33 1.11
C ALA A 144 5.37 0.95 1.48
N TYR A 145 5.23 -0.06 0.62
CA TYR A 145 5.83 -1.38 0.85
C TYR A 145 7.35 -1.31 0.96
N GLU A 146 8.02 -0.57 0.07
CA GLU A 146 9.47 -0.36 0.17
C GLU A 146 9.86 0.28 1.51
N ASN A 147 9.19 1.38 1.88
CA ASN A 147 9.53 2.12 3.10
C ASN A 147 9.30 1.28 4.37
N ILE A 148 8.18 0.55 4.46
CA ILE A 148 7.85 -0.31 5.61
C ILE A 148 8.83 -1.47 5.72
N LEU A 149 9.20 -2.11 4.60
CA LEU A 149 10.11 -3.25 4.65
C LEU A 149 11.55 -2.83 4.92
N ARG A 150 11.96 -1.63 4.50
CA ARG A 150 13.32 -1.11 4.72
C ARG A 150 13.51 -0.42 6.08
N SER A 151 12.45 -0.12 6.82
CA SER A 151 12.53 0.51 8.16
C SER A 151 13.14 -0.40 9.23
#